data_AF-A0A9E2QK80-F1
#
_entry.id   AF-A0A9E2QK80-F1
#
_cell.length_a   1.000
_cell.length_b   1.000
_cell.length_c   1.000
_cell.angle_alpha   90.00
_cell.angle_beta   90.00
_cell.angle_gamma   90.00
#
_symmetry.space_group_name_H-M   'P 1'
#
loop_
_entity.id
_entity.type
_entity.pdbx_description
1 polymer ?
#
loop_
_entity_poly.entity_id
_entity_poly.type
_entity_poly.pdbx_seq_one_letter_code
_entity_poly.pdbx_strand_id
1 'polypeptide(L)'
;METQGIKYAGSKREILPVLLELIKPLGVRTVFDAFSGTTRVAQAFKMNGYTVYANDVAVWSKVFGECYLLNTKPVKHYQPMIEHLNNIPSKHGWFSEYYGGKPNNGSSVQEDGKKRIWQLHNTMKLDAIRDEIDNITQDNIERSVLLTSLILAMDKVDSSVGHQVSYLKKWAPRSYKTMKMMVPKLILDDREHKVFQKDIFDLVQDIDVDLAYYDPPYGSSNELMPPSRVRYASYYHIWKTICLNDKPNLVGVANRREDVSDRVAGSIFEEFKKNSNGQYIVIEAIKKLINNTNTKYIVLSYNNNGRATFKAILDILKKSEMKCSAIEMDYKKNVMATMTWTNKWLNNTNGNDAKNKEYLFLMQRAEVGEPIPDLEVKTVDIRGLAGLRQPGLGF
;
A
#
# COMPACT_ATOMS: atom_id res chain seq x y z
N MET A 1 13.78 -0.02 13.17
CA MET A 1 13.70 -0.57 11.81
C MET A 1 13.14 0.48 10.87
N GLU A 2 13.76 0.70 9.71
CA GLU A 2 13.33 1.74 8.76
C GLU A 2 13.01 1.13 7.39
N THR A 3 11.74 1.14 7.00
CA THR A 3 11.28 0.68 5.68
C THR A 3 11.03 1.86 4.74
N GLN A 4 11.21 1.63 3.44
CA GLN A 4 10.97 2.62 2.38
C GLN A 4 9.63 2.41 1.69
N GLY A 5 9.10 3.49 1.12
CA GLY A 5 7.85 3.48 0.36
C GLY A 5 7.44 4.91 0.01
N ILE A 6 6.41 5.03 -0.82
CA ILE A 6 5.77 6.29 -1.18
C ILE A 6 4.71 6.71 -0.16
N LYS A 7 4.19 7.94 -0.26
CA LYS A 7 2.92 8.28 0.40
C LYS A 7 1.82 7.31 -0.06
N TYR A 8 1.22 6.62 0.90
CA TYR A 8 0.26 5.54 0.64
C TYR A 8 -0.85 5.54 1.69
N ALA A 9 -2.10 5.49 1.23
CA ALA A 9 -3.27 5.35 2.07
C ALA A 9 -3.21 4.00 2.79
N GLY A 10 -3.53 3.98 4.09
CA GLY A 10 -3.48 2.73 4.87
C GLY A 10 -2.07 2.20 5.18
N SER A 11 -1.00 2.97 4.97
CA SER A 11 0.38 2.55 5.27
C SER A 11 0.53 2.02 6.71
N LYS A 12 0.99 0.77 6.82
CA LYS A 12 1.16 0.03 8.09
C LYS A 12 2.43 0.32 8.87
N ARG A 13 3.15 1.39 8.54
CA ARG A 13 4.43 1.78 9.18
C ARG A 13 4.37 1.74 10.72
N GLU A 14 3.32 2.30 11.32
CA GLU A 14 3.21 2.42 12.78
C GLU A 14 2.88 1.08 13.47
N ILE A 15 2.27 0.12 12.77
CA ILE A 15 1.89 -1.18 13.35
C ILE A 15 2.98 -2.25 13.20
N LEU A 16 4.03 -2.00 12.40
CA LEU A 16 5.10 -2.98 12.15
C LEU A 16 5.71 -3.55 13.44
N PRO A 17 6.02 -2.77 14.50
CA PRO A 17 6.56 -3.32 15.73
C PRO A 17 5.60 -4.30 16.41
N VAL A 18 4.30 -3.96 16.45
CA VAL A 18 3.26 -4.82 17.05
C VAL A 18 3.12 -6.11 16.27
N LEU A 19 3.06 -6.01 14.93
CA LEU A 19 2.94 -7.16 14.05
C LEU A 19 4.12 -8.14 14.23
N LEU A 20 5.35 -7.63 14.31
CA LEU A 20 6.54 -8.46 14.50
C LEU A 20 6.55 -9.15 15.86
N GLU A 21 6.20 -8.45 16.95
CA GLU A 21 6.12 -9.05 18.28
C GLU A 21 4.97 -10.06 18.39
N LEU A 22 3.86 -9.85 17.68
CA LEU A 22 2.73 -10.78 17.60
C LEU A 22 3.14 -12.12 16.98
N ILE A 23 3.93 -12.10 15.90
CA ILE A 23 4.27 -13.33 15.16
C ILE A 23 5.51 -14.04 15.70
N LYS A 24 6.40 -13.32 16.39
CA LYS A 24 7.68 -13.84 16.92
C LYS A 24 7.54 -15.12 17.77
N PRO A 25 6.59 -15.26 18.72
CA PRO A 25 6.46 -16.49 19.50
C PRO A 25 5.88 -17.68 18.72
N LEU A 26 5.36 -17.46 17.50
CA LEU A 26 4.72 -18.52 16.70
C LEU A 26 5.70 -19.49 16.03
N GLY A 27 7.01 -19.17 16.04
CA GLY A 27 8.05 -20.01 15.43
C GLY A 27 7.98 -20.09 13.89
N VAL A 28 7.28 -19.16 13.25
CA VAL A 28 7.11 -19.09 11.79
C VAL A 28 8.42 -18.70 11.09
N ARG A 29 8.67 -19.22 9.88
CA ARG A 29 9.86 -18.92 9.07
C ARG A 29 9.51 -18.33 7.72
N THR A 30 8.40 -18.78 7.14
CA THR A 30 7.89 -18.33 5.84
C THR A 30 6.61 -17.53 6.04
N VAL A 31 6.52 -16.38 5.37
CA VAL A 31 5.37 -15.47 5.49
C VAL A 31 4.88 -15.01 4.12
N PHE A 32 3.57 -14.88 3.98
CA PHE A 32 2.93 -14.37 2.77
C PHE A 32 2.28 -13.01 3.01
N ASP A 33 2.90 -11.93 2.50
CA ASP A 33 2.32 -10.58 2.47
C ASP A 33 1.44 -10.43 1.22
N ALA A 34 0.16 -10.79 1.34
CA ALA A 34 -0.70 -11.05 0.19
C ALA A 34 -1.25 -9.80 -0.53
N PHE A 35 -1.18 -8.65 0.15
CA PHE A 35 -1.60 -7.32 -0.33
C PHE A 35 -0.49 -6.31 -0.02
N SER A 36 0.68 -6.54 -0.61
CA SER A 36 1.93 -5.91 -0.21
C SER A 36 1.92 -4.39 -0.34
N GLY A 37 1.12 -3.81 -1.25
CA GLY A 37 1.07 -2.37 -1.48
C GLY A 37 2.47 -1.79 -1.66
N THR A 38 2.90 -0.89 -0.76
CA THR A 38 4.26 -0.31 -0.82
C THR A 38 5.40 -1.21 -0.33
N THR A 39 5.11 -2.48 -0.01
CA THR A 39 6.04 -3.50 0.51
C THR A 39 6.62 -3.20 1.90
N ARG A 40 6.05 -2.26 2.66
CA ARG A 40 6.57 -1.94 4.00
C ARG A 40 6.53 -3.13 4.97
N VAL A 41 5.48 -3.95 4.90
CA VAL A 41 5.34 -5.15 5.74
C VAL A 41 6.30 -6.23 5.26
N ALA A 42 6.31 -6.56 3.97
CA ALA A 42 7.29 -7.46 3.37
C ALA A 42 8.76 -7.08 3.68
N GLN A 43 9.14 -5.81 3.56
CA GLN A 43 10.47 -5.32 3.93
C GLN A 43 10.78 -5.58 5.40
N ALA A 44 9.81 -5.31 6.29
CA ALA A 44 9.97 -5.55 7.72
C ALA A 44 10.17 -7.02 8.03
N PHE A 45 9.40 -7.91 7.40
CA PHE A 45 9.60 -9.35 7.56
C PHE A 45 10.98 -9.78 7.05
N LYS A 46 11.39 -9.36 5.86
CA LYS A 46 12.72 -9.68 5.33
C LYS A 46 13.85 -9.22 6.28
N MET A 47 13.77 -7.98 6.78
CA MET A 47 14.74 -7.43 7.75
C MET A 47 14.80 -8.21 9.07
N ASN A 48 13.76 -8.96 9.42
CA ASN A 48 13.69 -9.78 10.63
C ASN A 48 13.91 -11.28 10.37
N GLY A 49 14.42 -11.63 9.18
CA GLY A 49 14.91 -12.97 8.89
C GLY A 49 13.86 -13.96 8.39
N TYR A 50 12.67 -13.51 8.00
CA TYR A 50 11.65 -14.36 7.40
C TYR A 50 11.89 -14.52 5.88
N THR A 51 11.56 -15.70 5.35
CA THR A 51 11.39 -15.88 3.91
C THR A 51 10.03 -15.32 3.50
N VAL A 52 10.05 -14.30 2.65
CA VAL A 52 8.85 -13.51 2.31
C VAL A 52 8.36 -13.83 0.91
N TYR A 53 7.09 -14.22 0.82
CA TYR A 53 6.33 -14.26 -0.41
C TYR A 53 5.45 -13.00 -0.41
N ALA A 54 5.53 -12.20 -1.47
CA ALA A 54 4.79 -10.94 -1.59
C ALA A 54 3.87 -10.98 -2.81
N ASN A 55 2.64 -10.49 -2.67
CA ASN A 55 1.70 -10.35 -3.77
C ASN A 55 0.98 -9.01 -3.71
N ASP A 56 0.67 -8.45 -4.87
CA ASP A 56 -0.31 -7.38 -5.04
C ASP A 56 -0.76 -7.35 -6.51
N VAL A 57 -1.99 -6.90 -6.79
CA VAL A 57 -2.46 -6.74 -8.17
C VAL A 57 -1.73 -5.61 -8.91
N ALA A 58 -1.19 -4.64 -8.17
CA ALA A 58 -0.56 -3.45 -8.72
C ALA A 58 0.88 -3.72 -9.20
N VAL A 59 1.15 -3.40 -10.47
CA VAL A 59 2.50 -3.54 -11.08
C VAL A 59 3.59 -2.79 -10.32
N TRP A 60 3.28 -1.61 -9.76
CA TRP A 60 4.27 -0.83 -9.00
C TRP A 60 4.62 -1.49 -7.66
N SER A 61 3.71 -2.30 -7.09
CA SER A 61 4.00 -3.09 -5.89
C SER A 61 4.94 -4.24 -6.23
N LYS A 62 4.72 -4.94 -7.35
CA LYS A 62 5.66 -5.95 -7.88
C LYS A 62 7.06 -5.37 -8.08
N VAL A 63 7.16 -4.19 -8.70
CA VAL A 63 8.44 -3.48 -8.90
C VAL A 63 9.15 -3.20 -7.57
N PHE A 64 8.42 -2.76 -6.54
CA PHE A 64 8.99 -2.59 -5.20
C PHE A 64 9.40 -3.93 -4.58
N GLY A 65 8.58 -4.98 -4.74
CA GLY A 65 8.89 -6.32 -4.25
C GLY A 65 10.17 -6.87 -4.87
N GLU A 66 10.34 -6.74 -6.19
CA GLU A 66 11.57 -7.14 -6.88
C GLU A 66 12.78 -6.35 -6.38
N CYS A 67 12.64 -5.03 -6.19
CA CYS A 67 13.69 -4.17 -5.66
C CYS A 67 14.13 -4.52 -4.23
N TYR A 68 13.18 -4.74 -3.31
CA TYR A 68 13.48 -4.90 -1.89
C TYR A 68 13.64 -6.35 -1.45
N LEU A 69 13.00 -7.31 -2.14
CA LEU A 69 13.00 -8.72 -1.75
C LEU A 69 13.90 -9.57 -2.64
N LEU A 70 13.91 -9.35 -3.96
CA LEU A 70 14.62 -10.23 -4.90
C LEU A 70 16.02 -9.72 -5.28
N ASN A 71 16.30 -8.43 -5.14
CA ASN A 71 17.61 -7.89 -5.44
C ASN A 71 18.71 -8.44 -4.51
N THR A 72 19.78 -8.94 -5.14
CA THR A 72 21.00 -9.41 -4.47
C THR A 72 22.21 -8.52 -4.72
N LYS A 73 22.12 -7.54 -5.64
CA LYS A 73 23.25 -6.66 -5.99
C LYS A 73 23.40 -5.52 -4.97
N PRO A 74 24.62 -5.14 -4.58
CA PRO A 74 24.86 -4.09 -3.58
C PRO A 74 24.71 -2.68 -4.15
N VAL A 75 24.67 -1.68 -3.27
CA VAL A 75 24.55 -0.25 -3.62
C VAL A 75 25.57 0.20 -4.67
N LYS A 76 26.83 -0.26 -4.56
CA LYS A 76 27.91 0.07 -5.50
C LYS A 76 27.64 -0.33 -6.95
N HIS A 77 26.77 -1.33 -7.17
CA HIS A 77 26.37 -1.76 -8.51
C HIS A 77 25.50 -0.70 -9.19
N TYR A 78 24.56 -0.11 -8.44
CA TYR A 78 23.56 0.83 -8.96
C TYR A 78 24.02 2.29 -8.97
N GLN A 79 25.02 2.63 -8.16
CA GLN A 79 25.49 4.01 -8.01
C GLN A 79 25.87 4.67 -9.35
N PRO A 80 26.66 4.04 -10.25
CA PRO A 80 27.00 4.64 -11.55
C PRO A 80 25.79 4.82 -12.47
N MET A 81 24.85 3.87 -12.47
CA MET A 81 23.62 3.96 -13.27
C MET A 81 22.75 5.14 -12.81
N ILE A 82 22.60 5.32 -11.50
CA ILE A 82 21.83 6.43 -10.93
C ILE A 82 22.52 7.78 -11.19
N GLU A 83 23.85 7.84 -11.15
CA GLU A 83 24.59 9.04 -11.51
C GLU A 83 24.40 9.43 -12.98
N HIS A 84 24.51 8.45 -13.89
CA HIS A 84 24.18 8.62 -15.31
C HIS A 84 22.76 9.18 -15.49
N LEU A 85 21.75 8.49 -14.95
CA LEU A 85 20.34 8.87 -15.07
C LEU A 85 20.04 10.27 -14.50
N ASN A 86 20.66 10.66 -13.38
CA ASN A 86 20.47 12.01 -12.85
C ASN A 86 21.06 13.10 -13.79
N ASN A 87 22.13 12.78 -14.53
CA ASN A 87 22.87 13.72 -15.36
C ASN A 87 22.38 13.83 -16.81
N ILE A 88 21.53 12.92 -17.30
CA ILE A 88 21.04 12.98 -18.68
C ILE A 88 20.29 14.30 -18.96
N PRO A 89 20.39 14.87 -20.17
CA PRO A 89 19.61 16.03 -20.56
C PRO A 89 18.11 15.78 -20.43
N SER A 90 17.38 16.75 -19.87
CA SER A 90 15.93 16.68 -19.77
C SER A 90 15.27 16.76 -21.15
N LYS A 91 14.16 16.06 -21.34
CA LYS A 91 13.42 15.99 -22.60
C LYS A 91 11.94 16.24 -22.33
N HIS A 92 11.29 17.05 -23.17
CA HIS A 92 9.84 17.17 -23.11
C HIS A 92 9.20 15.91 -23.71
N GLY A 93 8.36 15.22 -22.94
CA GLY A 93 7.67 14.02 -23.36
C GLY A 93 6.24 13.94 -22.83
N TRP A 94 5.72 12.72 -22.75
CA TRP A 94 4.32 12.45 -22.42
C TRP A 94 3.99 12.85 -20.97
N PHE A 95 4.89 12.61 -20.01
CA PHE A 95 4.67 13.04 -18.63
C PHE A 95 4.69 14.57 -18.50
N SER A 96 5.56 15.25 -19.25
CA SER A 96 5.61 16.72 -19.30
C SER A 96 4.33 17.32 -19.81
N GLU A 97 3.78 16.77 -20.90
CA GLU A 97 2.52 17.21 -21.51
C GLU A 97 1.34 17.11 -20.52
N TYR A 98 1.17 15.95 -19.89
CA TYR A 98 -0.06 15.65 -19.15
C TYR A 98 0.03 15.90 -17.63
N TYR A 99 1.23 15.91 -17.06
CA TYR A 99 1.43 16.03 -15.60
C TYR A 99 2.39 17.14 -15.19
N GLY A 100 3.12 17.75 -16.14
CA GLY A 100 4.01 18.88 -15.93
C GLY A 100 3.28 20.22 -16.00
N GLY A 101 3.68 21.16 -15.14
CA GLY A 101 3.12 22.51 -15.12
C GLY A 101 4.15 23.60 -14.83
N LYS A 102 3.91 24.80 -15.34
CA LYS A 102 4.71 25.99 -15.01
C LYS A 102 4.41 26.46 -13.58
N PRO A 103 5.33 27.19 -12.92
CA PRO A 103 5.13 27.67 -11.54
C PRO A 103 3.94 28.64 -11.35
N ASN A 104 3.56 29.40 -12.38
CA ASN A 104 2.41 30.34 -12.42
C ASN A 104 2.19 31.13 -11.12
N ASN A 105 3.22 31.85 -10.65
CA ASN A 105 3.19 32.62 -9.40
C ASN A 105 2.72 31.79 -8.18
N GLY A 106 3.08 30.51 -8.14
CA GLY A 106 2.72 29.57 -7.08
C GLY A 106 1.46 28.75 -7.32
N SER A 107 0.75 28.96 -8.44
CA SER A 107 -0.42 28.19 -8.84
C SER A 107 -0.03 26.94 -9.65
N SER A 108 -0.61 25.79 -9.33
CA SER A 108 -0.46 24.57 -10.14
C SER A 108 -1.45 24.50 -11.31
N VAL A 109 -2.41 25.43 -11.36
CA VAL A 109 -3.40 25.54 -12.44
C VAL A 109 -2.72 26.09 -13.68
N GLN A 110 -2.87 25.39 -14.81
CA GLN A 110 -2.32 25.78 -16.11
C GLN A 110 -3.36 26.49 -16.97
N GLU A 111 -2.96 26.94 -18.17
CA GLU A 111 -3.81 27.67 -19.12
C GLU A 111 -5.08 26.87 -19.52
N ASP A 112 -4.99 25.53 -19.51
CA ASP A 112 -6.11 24.61 -19.74
C ASP A 112 -7.08 24.49 -18.55
N GLY A 113 -6.87 25.26 -17.48
CA GLY A 113 -7.67 25.24 -16.25
C GLY A 113 -7.45 24.02 -15.36
N LYS A 114 -6.58 23.07 -15.75
CA LYS A 114 -6.29 21.86 -14.98
C LYS A 114 -5.07 22.06 -14.08
N LYS A 115 -5.09 21.40 -12.92
CA LYS A 115 -3.95 21.37 -12.00
C LYS A 115 -2.92 20.35 -12.47
N ARG A 116 -1.66 20.58 -12.14
CA ARG A 116 -0.56 19.64 -12.41
C ARG A 116 0.03 19.12 -11.10
N ILE A 117 0.51 17.87 -11.11
CA ILE A 117 1.07 17.22 -9.92
C ILE A 117 2.55 17.55 -9.74
N TRP A 118 3.28 17.82 -10.82
CA TRP A 118 4.69 18.16 -10.80
C TRP A 118 4.97 19.42 -11.60
N GLN A 119 6.02 20.13 -11.23
CA GLN A 119 6.54 21.21 -12.05
C GLN A 119 7.26 20.65 -13.28
N LEU A 120 7.22 21.40 -14.38
CA LEU A 120 7.65 20.97 -15.71
C LEU A 120 9.10 20.46 -15.74
N HIS A 121 10.02 21.09 -14.99
CA HIS A 121 11.42 20.65 -14.95
C HIS A 121 11.58 19.23 -14.40
N ASN A 122 10.71 18.82 -13.46
CA ASN A 122 10.74 17.46 -12.90
C ASN A 122 10.16 16.43 -13.86
N THR A 123 9.09 16.78 -14.59
CA THR A 123 8.51 15.86 -15.58
C THR A 123 9.39 15.69 -16.81
N MET A 124 10.13 16.73 -17.23
CA MET A 124 11.08 16.60 -18.34
C MET A 124 12.28 15.72 -17.99
N LYS A 125 12.69 15.72 -16.71
CA LYS A 125 13.66 14.74 -16.20
C LYS A 125 13.07 13.34 -16.14
N LEU A 126 11.83 13.19 -15.66
CA LEU A 126 11.11 11.91 -15.66
C LEU A 126 11.02 11.30 -17.07
N ASP A 127 10.60 12.07 -18.07
CA ASP A 127 10.49 11.62 -19.46
C ASP A 127 11.82 11.07 -19.98
N ALA A 128 12.92 11.83 -19.80
CA ALA A 128 14.25 11.39 -20.24
C ALA A 128 14.72 10.14 -19.48
N ILE A 129 14.58 10.12 -18.15
CA ILE A 129 15.08 9.02 -17.31
C ILE A 129 14.31 7.75 -17.58
N ARG A 130 13.00 7.86 -17.77
CA ARG A 130 12.17 6.68 -17.97
C ARG A 130 12.52 6.00 -19.30
N ASP A 131 12.66 6.75 -20.39
CA ASP A 131 13.12 6.19 -21.67
C ASP A 131 14.49 5.51 -21.49
N GLU A 132 15.42 6.16 -20.79
CA GLU A 132 16.78 5.63 -20.61
C GLU A 132 16.84 4.35 -19.76
N ILE A 133 15.98 4.20 -18.75
CA ILE A 133 15.89 2.94 -17.98
C ILE A 133 15.60 1.74 -18.90
N ASP A 134 14.72 1.90 -19.90
CA ASP A 134 14.44 0.79 -20.83
C ASP A 134 15.63 0.50 -21.77
N ASN A 135 16.49 1.49 -22.04
CA ASN A 135 17.66 1.31 -22.90
C ASN A 135 18.81 0.60 -22.17
N ILE A 136 19.05 0.93 -20.90
CA ILE A 136 20.25 0.49 -20.16
C ILE A 136 20.04 -0.80 -19.36
N THR A 137 18.81 -1.27 -19.19
CA THR A 137 18.51 -2.47 -18.38
C THR A 137 18.07 -3.64 -19.25
N GLN A 138 18.64 -4.81 -18.97
CA GLN A 138 18.22 -6.10 -19.57
C GLN A 138 17.67 -7.06 -18.51
N ASP A 139 18.10 -6.89 -17.26
CA ASP A 139 17.62 -7.64 -16.11
C ASP A 139 16.39 -6.97 -15.48
N ASN A 140 15.33 -7.74 -15.25
CA ASN A 140 14.08 -7.25 -14.69
C ASN A 140 14.27 -6.69 -13.26
N ILE A 141 15.11 -7.32 -12.44
CA ILE A 141 15.33 -6.88 -11.06
C ILE A 141 16.07 -5.54 -11.05
N GLU A 142 17.12 -5.41 -11.85
CA GLU A 142 17.84 -4.14 -12.05
C GLU A 142 16.93 -3.03 -12.54
N ARG A 143 16.08 -3.30 -13.55
CA ARG A 143 15.04 -2.37 -14.01
C ARG A 143 14.13 -1.95 -12.86
N SER A 144 13.69 -2.89 -12.04
CA SER A 144 12.82 -2.61 -10.89
C SER A 144 13.49 -1.78 -9.79
N VAL A 145 14.79 -1.95 -9.56
CA VAL A 145 15.56 -1.09 -8.63
C VAL A 145 15.61 0.36 -9.15
N LEU A 146 15.89 0.56 -10.44
CA LEU A 146 15.94 1.90 -11.03
C LEU A 146 14.55 2.56 -11.08
N LEU A 147 13.50 1.82 -11.42
CA LEU A 147 12.12 2.32 -11.37
C LEU A 147 11.68 2.67 -9.94
N THR A 148 12.06 1.86 -8.96
CA THR A 148 11.80 2.16 -7.54
C THR A 148 12.46 3.48 -7.15
N SER A 149 13.72 3.67 -7.53
CA SER A 149 14.45 4.92 -7.29
C SER A 149 13.77 6.13 -7.94
N LEU A 150 13.34 6.00 -9.19
CA LEU A 150 12.63 7.05 -9.93
C LEU A 150 11.30 7.43 -9.26
N ILE A 151 10.48 6.44 -8.90
CA ILE A 151 9.20 6.69 -8.22
C ILE A 151 9.41 7.39 -6.88
N LEU A 152 10.39 6.96 -6.08
CA LEU A 152 10.74 7.62 -4.82
C LEU A 152 11.23 9.06 -5.02
N ALA A 153 11.97 9.33 -6.10
CA ALA A 153 12.41 10.68 -6.45
C ALA A 153 11.24 11.60 -6.82
N MET A 154 10.29 11.09 -7.62
CA MET A 154 9.10 11.83 -8.04
C MET A 154 8.11 12.06 -6.90
N ASP A 155 7.92 11.08 -6.01
CA ASP A 155 7.03 11.23 -4.83
C ASP A 155 7.51 12.34 -3.88
N LYS A 156 8.82 12.57 -3.79
CA LYS A 156 9.42 13.63 -2.96
C LYS A 156 9.17 15.05 -3.47
N VAL A 157 8.85 15.22 -4.75
CA VAL A 157 8.67 16.53 -5.40
C VAL A 157 7.26 16.74 -5.95
N ASP A 158 6.29 15.92 -5.55
CA ASP A 158 4.90 16.06 -5.99
C ASP A 158 4.15 17.20 -5.26
N SER A 159 3.01 17.58 -5.83
CA SER A 159 2.08 18.57 -5.27
C SER A 159 0.69 17.97 -5.05
N SER A 160 0.65 16.87 -4.30
CA SER A 160 -0.59 16.18 -3.90
C SER A 160 -0.70 16.02 -2.39
N VAL A 161 -1.84 15.50 -1.95
CA VAL A 161 -2.09 15.02 -0.57
C VAL A 161 -1.78 13.51 -0.42
N GLY A 162 -0.96 12.93 -1.29
CA GLY A 162 -0.58 11.50 -1.21
C GLY A 162 -1.45 10.55 -2.03
N HIS A 163 -2.31 11.08 -2.91
CA HIS A 163 -3.02 10.32 -3.95
C HIS A 163 -3.05 11.12 -5.27
N GLN A 164 -3.16 10.42 -6.39
CA GLN A 164 -2.99 10.98 -7.74
C GLN A 164 -4.32 11.31 -8.45
N VAL A 165 -5.43 11.32 -7.70
CA VAL A 165 -6.77 11.66 -8.22
C VAL A 165 -7.13 13.15 -8.05
N SER A 166 -6.36 13.90 -7.25
CA SER A 166 -6.47 15.35 -7.16
C SER A 166 -5.19 15.99 -6.64
N TYR A 167 -4.91 17.20 -7.13
CA TYR A 167 -3.68 17.95 -6.82
C TYR A 167 -3.99 19.24 -6.08
N LEU A 168 -3.01 19.78 -5.36
CA LEU A 168 -3.14 21.05 -4.64
C LEU A 168 -3.22 22.22 -5.64
N LYS A 169 -4.08 23.22 -5.39
CA LYS A 169 -4.20 24.42 -6.25
C LYS A 169 -2.94 25.30 -6.19
N LYS A 170 -2.30 25.38 -5.03
CA LYS A 170 -1.00 26.01 -4.85
C LYS A 170 0.08 24.93 -4.85
N TRP A 171 1.22 25.21 -5.48
CA TRP A 171 2.37 24.31 -5.46
C TRP A 171 2.81 24.03 -4.02
N ALA A 172 2.98 22.74 -3.68
CA ALA A 172 3.64 22.38 -2.43
C ALA A 172 5.10 22.86 -2.46
N PRO A 173 5.67 23.35 -1.34
CA PRO A 173 7.07 23.81 -1.30
C PRO A 173 8.08 22.78 -1.82
N ARG A 174 7.81 21.48 -1.60
CA ARG A 174 8.67 20.38 -2.08
C ARG A 174 8.73 20.28 -3.62
N SER A 175 7.72 20.76 -4.34
CA SER A 175 7.64 20.64 -5.80
C SER A 175 8.63 21.54 -6.56
N TYR A 176 9.17 22.57 -5.89
CA TYR A 176 10.19 23.45 -6.45
C TYR A 176 11.59 22.82 -6.45
N LYS A 177 11.79 21.73 -5.70
CA LYS A 177 13.05 20.98 -5.74
C LYS A 177 13.16 20.24 -7.05
N THR A 178 14.37 20.05 -7.54
CA THR A 178 14.67 19.12 -8.63
C THR A 178 14.60 17.69 -8.09
N MET A 179 13.89 16.81 -8.79
CA MET A 179 13.91 15.37 -8.50
C MET A 179 15.36 14.87 -8.53
N LYS A 180 15.69 13.94 -7.64
CA LYS A 180 17.00 13.29 -7.62
C LYS A 180 16.83 11.82 -7.26
N MET A 181 17.23 10.94 -8.17
CA MET A 181 17.29 9.51 -7.92
C MET A 181 18.39 9.21 -6.91
N MET A 182 18.11 8.26 -6.02
CA MET A 182 19.03 7.74 -5.02
C MET A 182 18.90 6.22 -4.98
N VAL A 183 19.98 5.50 -4.73
CA VAL A 183 19.89 4.03 -4.58
C VAL A 183 18.90 3.74 -3.43
N PRO A 184 17.87 2.89 -3.65
CA PRO A 184 16.98 2.47 -2.57
C PRO A 184 17.77 1.82 -1.41
N LYS A 185 17.18 1.76 -0.23
CA LYS A 185 17.74 1.07 0.95
C LYS A 185 17.58 -0.43 0.73
N LEU A 186 18.47 -0.99 -0.08
CA LEU A 186 18.46 -2.40 -0.48
C LEU A 186 18.59 -3.31 0.76
N ILE A 187 17.83 -4.40 0.77
CA ILE A 187 17.84 -5.41 1.82
C ILE A 187 18.43 -6.67 1.21
N LEU A 188 19.68 -6.97 1.55
CA LEU A 188 20.40 -8.11 0.99
C LEU A 188 20.35 -9.29 1.95
N ASP A 189 19.98 -10.45 1.42
CA ASP A 189 20.15 -11.76 2.00
C ASP A 189 20.12 -12.81 0.87
N ASP A 190 20.20 -14.08 1.25
CA ASP A 190 20.27 -15.24 0.38
C ASP A 190 19.02 -16.14 0.45
N ARG A 191 17.94 -15.67 1.08
CA ARG A 191 16.69 -16.43 1.21
C ARG A 191 15.90 -16.42 -0.09
N GLU A 192 15.15 -17.49 -0.32
CA GLU A 192 14.30 -17.67 -1.51
C GLU A 192 12.98 -16.91 -1.40
N HIS A 193 13.06 -15.59 -1.45
CA HIS A 193 11.89 -14.71 -1.56
C HIS A 193 11.14 -14.92 -2.87
N LYS A 194 9.83 -14.65 -2.87
CA LYS A 194 8.98 -14.69 -4.07
C LYS A 194 8.14 -13.43 -4.17
N VAL A 195 7.93 -12.95 -5.40
CA VAL A 195 7.09 -11.79 -5.69
C VAL A 195 6.11 -12.15 -6.80
N PHE A 196 4.83 -11.96 -6.53
CA PHE A 196 3.74 -12.24 -7.44
C PHE A 196 2.98 -10.95 -7.78
N GLN A 197 2.32 -10.95 -8.94
CA GLN A 197 1.38 -9.91 -9.33
C GLN A 197 0.10 -10.55 -9.84
N LYS A 198 -0.74 -11.02 -8.92
CA LYS A 198 -1.99 -11.74 -9.23
C LYS A 198 -3.15 -11.23 -8.37
N ASP A 199 -4.38 -11.48 -8.82
CA ASP A 199 -5.52 -11.47 -7.92
C ASP A 199 -5.32 -12.51 -6.83
N ILE A 200 -5.67 -12.17 -5.60
CA ILE A 200 -5.45 -13.04 -4.46
C ILE A 200 -6.21 -14.38 -4.60
N PHE A 201 -7.39 -14.37 -5.21
CA PHE A 201 -8.20 -15.58 -5.37
C PHE A 201 -7.65 -16.53 -6.46
N ASP A 202 -6.76 -16.03 -7.32
CA ASP A 202 -6.03 -16.84 -8.32
C ASP A 202 -4.69 -17.38 -7.78
N LEU A 203 -4.34 -17.04 -6.54
CA LEU A 203 -3.02 -17.37 -5.96
C LEU A 203 -3.11 -18.06 -4.60
N VAL A 204 -4.07 -17.70 -3.75
CA VAL A 204 -4.07 -18.06 -2.32
C VAL A 204 -3.99 -19.57 -2.04
N GLN A 205 -4.52 -20.41 -2.93
CA GLN A 205 -4.48 -21.87 -2.78
C GLN A 205 -3.15 -22.49 -3.20
N ASP A 206 -2.33 -21.78 -3.98
CA ASP A 206 -1.03 -22.24 -4.48
C ASP A 206 0.14 -21.81 -3.58
N ILE A 207 -0.16 -21.13 -2.46
CA ILE A 207 0.83 -20.61 -1.52
C ILE A 207 0.97 -21.55 -0.33
N ASP A 208 2.18 -22.07 -0.16
CA ASP A 208 2.60 -22.86 1.00
C ASP A 208 3.56 -22.04 1.87
N VAL A 209 3.06 -21.54 3.01
CA VAL A 209 3.82 -20.79 4.01
C VAL A 209 3.27 -21.05 5.41
N ASP A 210 4.07 -20.75 6.44
CA ASP A 210 3.67 -20.89 7.84
C ASP A 210 2.58 -19.88 8.23
N LEU A 211 2.68 -18.65 7.72
CA LEU A 211 1.79 -17.54 8.07
C LEU A 211 1.38 -16.68 6.86
N ALA A 212 0.09 -16.44 6.71
CA ALA A 212 -0.44 -15.45 5.77
C ALA A 212 -0.77 -14.13 6.48
N TYR A 213 -0.29 -13.01 5.97
CA TYR A 213 -0.63 -11.67 6.40
C TYR A 213 -1.55 -11.01 5.36
N TYR A 214 -2.72 -10.57 5.82
CA TYR A 214 -3.76 -9.95 5.01
C TYR A 214 -4.01 -8.51 5.43
N ASP A 215 -3.79 -7.59 4.50
CA ASP A 215 -4.15 -6.18 4.60
C ASP A 215 -4.86 -5.73 3.31
N PRO A 216 -6.05 -6.30 2.99
CA PRO A 216 -6.74 -5.98 1.75
C PRO A 216 -7.11 -4.49 1.67
N PRO A 217 -7.26 -3.93 0.46
CA PRO A 217 -7.70 -2.55 0.33
C PRO A 217 -9.12 -2.40 0.91
N TYR A 218 -9.35 -1.30 1.65
CA TYR A 218 -10.67 -1.01 2.23
C TYR A 218 -11.33 0.18 1.54
N GLY A 219 -12.60 0.00 1.18
CA GLY A 219 -13.47 1.12 0.83
C GLY A 219 -13.79 2.00 2.05
N SER A 220 -14.18 3.25 1.80
CA SER A 220 -14.60 4.17 2.87
C SER A 220 -15.93 3.74 3.51
N SER A 221 -15.99 3.81 4.85
CA SER A 221 -17.22 3.64 5.64
C SER A 221 -18.23 4.79 5.49
N ASN A 222 -17.84 5.93 4.92
CA ASN A 222 -18.76 7.06 4.70
C ASN A 222 -19.83 6.70 3.65
N GLU A 223 -21.05 6.42 4.11
CA GLU A 223 -22.22 6.10 3.28
C GLU A 223 -22.65 7.25 2.35
N LEU A 224 -22.32 8.50 2.70
CA LEU A 224 -22.59 9.67 1.87
C LEU A 224 -21.53 9.89 0.79
N MET A 225 -20.41 9.16 0.83
CA MET A 225 -19.37 9.29 -0.16
C MET A 225 -19.63 8.34 -1.34
N PRO A 226 -19.71 8.85 -2.59
CA PRO A 226 -19.87 8.00 -3.74
C PRO A 226 -18.77 6.94 -3.76
N PRO A 227 -19.13 5.67 -3.95
CA PRO A 227 -18.20 4.55 -3.88
C PRO A 227 -17.10 4.59 -4.95
N SER A 228 -17.25 5.44 -5.96
CA SER A 228 -16.24 5.71 -6.97
C SER A 228 -14.99 6.45 -6.45
N ARG A 229 -14.98 6.98 -5.22
CA ARG A 229 -13.93 7.93 -4.79
C ARG A 229 -12.73 7.34 -4.06
N VAL A 230 -12.78 6.10 -3.56
CA VAL A 230 -11.62 5.43 -2.94
C VAL A 230 -11.34 4.16 -3.71
N ARG A 231 -10.41 4.26 -4.67
CA ARG A 231 -9.92 3.13 -5.43
C ARG A 231 -8.41 3.21 -5.47
N TYR A 232 -7.74 2.23 -4.86
CA TYR A 232 -6.28 2.21 -4.78
C TYR A 232 -5.65 2.23 -6.19
N ALA A 233 -6.22 1.50 -7.14
CA ALA A 233 -5.80 1.52 -8.54
C ALA A 233 -5.86 2.94 -9.15
N SER A 234 -6.89 3.71 -8.83
CA SER A 234 -7.01 5.10 -9.27
C SER A 234 -6.11 6.06 -8.49
N TYR A 235 -5.81 5.79 -7.22
CA TYR A 235 -4.97 6.65 -6.37
C TYR A 235 -3.50 6.62 -6.76
N TYR A 236 -3.05 5.52 -7.36
CA TYR A 236 -1.64 5.25 -7.67
C TYR A 236 -1.41 4.97 -9.16
N HIS A 237 -2.30 5.46 -10.02
CA HIS A 237 -2.33 5.18 -11.46
C HIS A 237 -1.09 5.68 -12.23
N ILE A 238 -0.49 6.79 -11.83
CA ILE A 238 0.72 7.32 -12.50
C ILE A 238 1.92 6.41 -12.23
N TRP A 239 1.98 5.76 -11.06
CA TRP A 239 3.03 4.77 -10.79
C TRP A 239 2.92 3.56 -11.70
N LYS A 240 1.69 3.11 -12.01
CA LYS A 240 1.46 2.10 -13.07
C LYS A 240 2.02 2.58 -14.41
N THR A 241 1.74 3.82 -14.80
CA THR A 241 2.26 4.40 -16.04
C THR A 241 3.79 4.49 -16.06
N ILE A 242 4.44 4.88 -14.95
CA ILE A 242 5.90 4.89 -14.87
C ILE A 242 6.46 3.47 -15.02
N CYS A 243 5.91 2.47 -14.32
CA CYS A 243 6.41 1.10 -14.41
C CYS A 243 6.25 0.48 -15.81
N LEU A 244 5.12 0.73 -16.48
CA LEU A 244 4.82 0.21 -17.80
C LEU A 244 5.43 1.05 -18.93
N ASN A 245 5.71 2.33 -18.69
CA ASN A 245 6.06 3.34 -19.71
C ASN A 245 5.10 3.34 -20.90
N ASP A 246 3.83 3.07 -20.59
CA ASP A 246 2.76 3.18 -21.55
C ASP A 246 2.24 4.62 -21.62
N LYS A 247 1.42 4.89 -22.65
CA LYS A 247 0.83 6.21 -22.92
C LYS A 247 -0.68 6.05 -23.02
N PRO A 248 -1.36 5.69 -21.91
CA PRO A 248 -2.77 5.34 -21.94
C PRO A 248 -3.65 6.55 -22.26
N ASN A 249 -4.89 6.28 -22.70
CA ASN A 249 -5.92 7.31 -22.76
C ASN A 249 -6.21 7.88 -21.36
N LEU A 250 -6.43 9.19 -21.31
CA LEU A 250 -6.58 9.94 -20.06
C LEU A 250 -7.98 10.54 -19.94
N VAL A 251 -8.54 10.49 -18.73
CA VAL A 251 -9.88 11.00 -18.42
C VAL A 251 -9.90 11.91 -17.19
N GLY A 252 -10.79 12.89 -17.21
CA GLY A 252 -11.06 13.79 -16.09
C GLY A 252 -9.98 14.83 -15.82
N VAL A 253 -10.21 15.66 -14.79
CA VAL A 253 -9.40 16.84 -14.47
C VAL A 253 -7.99 16.53 -13.96
N ALA A 254 -7.78 15.32 -13.42
CA ALA A 254 -6.49 14.84 -12.94
C ALA A 254 -5.80 13.92 -13.96
N ASN A 255 -6.28 13.87 -15.20
CA ASN A 255 -5.71 13.04 -16.27
C ASN A 255 -5.47 11.59 -15.80
N ARG A 256 -6.52 10.95 -15.24
CA ARG A 256 -6.43 9.57 -14.77
C ARG A 256 -6.41 8.62 -15.95
N ARG A 257 -5.72 7.48 -15.85
CA ARG A 257 -5.82 6.44 -16.89
C ARG A 257 -7.26 5.95 -17.01
N GLU A 258 -7.73 5.76 -18.24
CA GLU A 258 -9.09 5.29 -18.52
C GLU A 258 -9.38 3.89 -17.93
N ASP A 259 -8.36 3.01 -17.93
CA ASP A 259 -8.40 1.63 -17.45
C ASP A 259 -8.49 1.49 -15.91
N VAL A 260 -8.38 2.60 -15.18
CA VAL A 260 -8.63 2.65 -13.72
C VAL A 260 -9.65 3.73 -13.37
N SER A 261 -10.49 4.11 -14.34
CA SER A 261 -11.57 5.06 -14.14
C SER A 261 -12.69 4.48 -13.27
N ASP A 262 -13.58 5.36 -12.82
CA ASP A 262 -14.70 5.00 -11.95
C ASP A 262 -15.70 4.02 -12.61
N ARG A 263 -15.62 3.86 -13.94
CA ARG A 263 -16.45 2.95 -14.74
C ARG A 263 -15.98 1.50 -14.71
N VAL A 264 -14.70 1.26 -14.39
CA VAL A 264 -14.13 -0.09 -14.28
C VAL A 264 -14.52 -0.69 -12.92
N ALA A 265 -14.59 -2.01 -12.77
CA ALA A 265 -14.79 -2.60 -11.44
C ALA A 265 -13.55 -2.38 -10.54
N GLY A 266 -13.76 -2.03 -9.27
CA GLY A 266 -12.68 -1.97 -8.27
C GLY A 266 -12.37 -3.34 -7.69
N SER A 267 -11.48 -3.40 -6.69
CA SER A 267 -11.28 -4.64 -5.93
C SER A 267 -12.58 -5.06 -5.24
N ILE A 268 -12.84 -6.37 -5.14
CA ILE A 268 -13.98 -6.89 -4.38
C ILE A 268 -13.92 -6.50 -2.89
N PHE A 269 -12.72 -6.22 -2.37
CA PHE A 269 -12.51 -5.73 -1.00
C PHE A 269 -12.84 -4.23 -0.83
N GLU A 270 -12.94 -3.49 -1.95
CA GLU A 270 -13.36 -2.08 -1.98
C GLU A 270 -14.88 -1.93 -2.26
N GLU A 271 -15.58 -3.05 -2.51
CA GLU A 271 -17.00 -3.06 -2.86
C GLU A 271 -17.88 -2.52 -1.73
N PHE A 272 -18.90 -1.75 -2.12
CA PHE A 272 -19.82 -1.04 -1.26
C PHE A 272 -21.20 -1.67 -1.22
N LYS A 273 -21.53 -2.45 -2.24
CA LYS A 273 -22.84 -3.05 -2.38
C LYS A 273 -23.08 -4.12 -1.32
N LYS A 274 -24.35 -4.29 -1.01
CA LYS A 274 -24.86 -5.40 -0.22
C LYS A 274 -25.40 -6.46 -1.17
N ASN A 275 -25.33 -7.72 -0.75
CA ASN A 275 -26.01 -8.83 -1.41
C ASN A 275 -27.54 -8.75 -1.18
N SER A 276 -28.30 -9.70 -1.75
CA SER A 276 -29.75 -9.81 -1.57
C SER A 276 -30.20 -9.95 -0.12
N ASN A 277 -29.31 -10.40 0.77
CA ASN A 277 -29.57 -10.62 2.19
C ASN A 277 -29.17 -9.40 3.06
N GLY A 278 -28.80 -8.27 2.43
CA GLY A 278 -28.43 -7.04 3.14
C GLY A 278 -27.03 -7.04 3.76
N GLN A 279 -26.20 -8.04 3.46
CA GLN A 279 -24.81 -8.13 3.94
C GLN A 279 -23.83 -7.52 2.93
N TYR A 280 -22.82 -6.80 3.41
CA TYR A 280 -21.81 -6.20 2.53
C TYR A 280 -20.97 -7.29 1.83
N ILE A 281 -20.78 -7.15 0.52
CA ILE A 281 -20.05 -8.14 -0.30
C ILE A 281 -18.60 -8.33 0.19
N VAL A 282 -17.96 -7.29 0.73
CA VAL A 282 -16.61 -7.40 1.33
C VAL A 282 -16.51 -8.42 2.46
N ILE A 283 -17.59 -8.65 3.23
CA ILE A 283 -17.64 -9.67 4.29
C ILE A 283 -17.52 -11.07 3.70
N GLU A 284 -18.21 -11.33 2.59
CA GLU A 284 -18.13 -12.60 1.87
C GLU A 284 -16.73 -12.81 1.27
N ALA A 285 -16.13 -11.74 0.73
CA ALA A 285 -14.76 -11.79 0.20
C ALA A 285 -13.73 -12.13 1.29
N ILE A 286 -13.81 -11.49 2.47
CA ILE A 286 -12.93 -11.80 3.62
C ILE A 286 -13.14 -13.25 4.07
N LYS A 287 -14.39 -13.71 4.19
CA LYS A 287 -14.70 -15.09 4.57
C LYS A 287 -14.12 -16.09 3.55
N LYS A 288 -14.31 -15.83 2.25
CA LYS A 288 -13.75 -16.66 1.17
C LYS A 288 -12.24 -16.70 1.24
N LEU A 289 -11.58 -15.56 1.49
CA LEU A 289 -10.14 -15.46 1.60
C LEU A 289 -9.63 -16.35 2.74
N ILE A 290 -10.16 -16.19 3.96
CA ILE A 290 -9.78 -16.99 5.13
C ILE A 290 -9.98 -18.49 4.84
N ASN A 291 -11.14 -18.88 4.31
CA ASN A 291 -11.45 -20.29 4.02
C ASN A 291 -10.51 -20.92 2.98
N ASN A 292 -10.12 -20.16 1.95
CA ASN A 292 -9.24 -20.64 0.89
C ASN A 292 -7.75 -20.62 1.27
N THR A 293 -7.40 -20.11 2.45
CA THR A 293 -6.00 -19.98 2.89
C THR A 293 -5.52 -21.25 3.55
N ASN A 294 -4.61 -22.00 2.94
CA ASN A 294 -4.07 -23.23 3.51
C ASN A 294 -2.77 -22.99 4.32
N THR A 295 -2.84 -22.19 5.38
CA THR A 295 -1.70 -21.92 6.28
C THR A 295 -2.06 -22.21 7.72
N LYS A 296 -1.05 -22.47 8.57
CA LYS A 296 -1.24 -22.70 10.01
C LYS A 296 -1.75 -21.44 10.70
N TYR A 297 -1.15 -20.30 10.36
CA TYR A 297 -1.49 -19.00 10.93
C TYR A 297 -1.97 -18.01 9.87
N ILE A 298 -2.93 -17.17 10.25
CA ILE A 298 -3.40 -16.02 9.46
C ILE A 298 -3.39 -14.80 10.36
N VAL A 299 -2.85 -13.68 9.89
CA VAL A 299 -2.98 -12.38 10.52
C VAL A 299 -3.75 -11.45 9.59
N LEU A 300 -4.94 -11.02 9.99
CA LEU A 300 -5.72 -10.03 9.27
C LEU A 300 -5.57 -8.67 9.94
N SER A 301 -4.96 -7.72 9.24
CA SER A 301 -5.04 -6.30 9.59
C SER A 301 -6.40 -5.76 9.20
N TYR A 302 -6.96 -4.80 9.96
CA TYR A 302 -8.20 -4.11 9.58
C TYR A 302 -8.38 -2.76 10.29
N ASN A 303 -8.83 -1.73 9.56
CA ASN A 303 -9.12 -0.41 10.12
C ASN A 303 -10.64 -0.20 10.32
N ASN A 304 -11.04 0.38 11.45
CA ASN A 304 -12.46 0.64 11.77
C ASN A 304 -13.19 1.64 10.84
N ASN A 305 -12.49 2.29 9.91
CA ASN A 305 -13.05 3.14 8.86
C ASN A 305 -13.42 2.39 7.58
N GLY A 306 -13.24 1.07 7.52
CA GLY A 306 -13.74 0.25 6.43
C GLY A 306 -15.21 -0.15 6.62
N ARG A 307 -15.85 -0.68 5.57
CA ARG A 307 -17.27 -1.09 5.62
C ARG A 307 -17.53 -2.41 6.32
N ALA A 308 -16.56 -3.31 6.36
CA ALA A 308 -16.65 -4.47 7.24
C ALA A 308 -16.57 -3.98 8.69
N THR A 309 -17.65 -4.06 9.44
CA THR A 309 -17.62 -3.64 10.84
C THR A 309 -16.79 -4.64 11.64
N PHE A 310 -16.14 -4.16 12.71
CA PHE A 310 -15.43 -5.03 13.65
C PHE A 310 -16.31 -6.22 14.08
N LYS A 311 -17.58 -5.95 14.44
CA LYS A 311 -18.57 -6.99 14.77
C LYS A 311 -18.78 -8.01 13.65
N ALA A 312 -18.90 -7.58 12.39
CA ALA A 312 -19.10 -8.52 11.29
C ALA A 312 -17.87 -9.40 11.04
N ILE A 313 -16.66 -8.86 11.20
CA ILE A 313 -15.42 -9.65 11.15
C ILE A 313 -15.39 -10.65 12.32
N LEU A 314 -15.69 -10.20 13.54
CA LEU A 314 -15.80 -11.08 14.70
C LEU A 314 -16.80 -12.22 14.49
N ASP A 315 -17.96 -11.93 13.91
CA ASP A 315 -18.99 -12.93 13.64
C ASP A 315 -18.55 -13.96 12.59
N ILE A 316 -17.70 -13.58 11.63
CA ILE A 316 -17.04 -14.53 10.72
C ILE A 316 -16.07 -15.41 11.50
N LEU A 317 -15.20 -14.80 12.31
CA LEU A 317 -14.15 -15.50 13.05
C LEU A 317 -14.74 -16.48 14.09
N LYS A 318 -15.79 -16.10 14.81
CA LYS A 318 -16.51 -16.98 15.75
C LYS A 318 -17.15 -18.19 15.09
N LYS A 319 -17.50 -18.09 13.80
CA LYS A 319 -18.07 -19.20 13.02
C LYS A 319 -17.00 -19.99 12.27
N SER A 320 -15.73 -19.60 12.38
CA SER A 320 -14.61 -20.32 11.79
C SER A 320 -14.12 -21.41 12.73
N GLU A 321 -13.52 -22.46 12.18
CA GLU A 321 -12.87 -23.54 12.95
C GLU A 321 -11.45 -23.15 13.41
N MET A 322 -11.20 -21.84 13.61
CA MET A 322 -9.88 -21.30 13.97
C MET A 322 -9.89 -20.71 15.36
N LYS A 323 -8.83 -20.99 16.13
CA LYS A 323 -8.54 -20.26 17.37
C LYS A 323 -8.18 -18.84 17.00
N CYS A 324 -8.84 -17.85 17.59
CA CYS A 324 -8.64 -16.46 17.21
C CYS A 324 -8.24 -15.61 18.44
N SER A 325 -7.43 -14.59 18.20
CA SER A 325 -7.21 -13.47 19.13
C SER A 325 -7.14 -12.16 18.35
N ALA A 326 -7.43 -11.04 19.01
CA ALA A 326 -7.37 -9.72 18.38
C ALA A 326 -6.58 -8.73 19.24
N ILE A 327 -5.74 -7.93 18.58
CA ILE A 327 -5.10 -6.75 19.17
C ILE A 327 -5.79 -5.50 18.62
N GLU A 328 -6.29 -4.66 19.52
CA GLU A 328 -6.82 -3.33 19.21
C GLU A 328 -5.76 -2.25 19.49
N MET A 329 -5.56 -1.33 18.55
CA MET A 329 -4.60 -0.23 18.64
C MET A 329 -5.25 1.13 18.36
N ASP A 330 -4.96 2.12 19.21
CA ASP A 330 -5.37 3.52 19.00
C ASP A 330 -4.48 4.20 17.93
N TYR A 331 -5.03 4.51 16.75
CA TYR A 331 -4.31 5.17 15.65
C TYR A 331 -4.60 6.67 15.61
N LYS A 332 -3.56 7.53 15.54
CA LYS A 332 -3.77 8.98 15.39
C LYS A 332 -4.42 9.30 14.04
N LYS A 333 -5.43 10.19 14.03
CA LYS A 333 -5.95 10.80 12.80
C LYS A 333 -4.79 11.47 12.04
N ASN A 334 -4.57 11.11 10.77
CA ASN A 334 -3.70 11.89 9.89
C ASN A 334 -4.23 13.32 9.81
N VAL A 335 -3.35 14.32 9.72
CA VAL A 335 -3.67 15.76 9.58
C VAL A 335 -4.60 16.06 8.39
N MET A 336 -4.75 15.12 7.45
CA MET A 336 -5.73 15.20 6.35
C MET A 336 -7.19 15.03 6.78
N ALA A 337 -7.46 14.42 7.94
CA ALA A 337 -8.80 14.34 8.52
C ALA A 337 -9.27 15.66 9.13
N THR A 338 -8.35 16.61 9.36
CA THR A 338 -8.63 17.94 9.93
C THR A 338 -8.83 19.06 8.90
N MET A 339 -8.72 18.76 7.59
CA MET A 339 -8.99 19.76 6.55
C MET A 339 -10.39 19.56 5.94
N THR A 340 -11.41 20.14 6.57
CA THR A 340 -12.75 20.31 5.99
C THR A 340 -13.13 21.79 5.94
N TRP A 341 -13.48 22.28 4.75
CA TRP A 341 -13.88 23.69 4.51
C TRP A 341 -15.37 23.95 4.68
N THR A 342 -16.17 22.97 5.13
CA THR A 342 -17.57 23.18 5.53
C THR A 342 -18.01 22.08 6.51
N ASN A 343 -18.56 22.49 7.67
CA ASN A 343 -19.12 21.61 8.72
C ASN A 343 -20.41 20.86 8.30
N LYS A 344 -20.64 20.63 6.99
CA LYS A 344 -21.86 20.01 6.46
C LYS A 344 -21.71 18.52 6.11
N TRP A 345 -20.51 17.95 6.21
CA TRP A 345 -20.19 16.57 5.77
C TRP A 345 -19.85 15.60 6.92
N LEU A 346 -20.18 15.94 8.16
CA LEU A 346 -20.03 15.03 9.29
C LEU A 346 -21.26 14.12 9.36
N ASN A 347 -21.05 12.83 9.14
CA ASN A 347 -21.98 11.81 9.59
C ASN A 347 -22.03 11.85 11.12
N ASN A 348 -23.20 12.18 11.67
CA ASN A 348 -23.50 12.07 13.11
C ASN A 348 -23.68 10.61 13.58
N THR A 349 -23.21 9.60 12.84
CA THR A 349 -23.40 8.18 13.21
C THR A 349 -22.25 7.57 13.99
N ASN A 350 -21.17 8.33 14.23
CA ASN A 350 -20.24 8.08 15.33
C ASN A 350 -19.87 9.45 15.87
N GLY A 351 -20.15 9.73 17.15
CA GLY A 351 -19.88 11.02 17.77
C GLY A 351 -18.49 11.56 17.41
N ASN A 352 -18.33 12.89 17.41
CA ASN A 352 -17.13 13.63 16.98
C ASN A 352 -15.78 13.16 17.60
N ASP A 353 -15.80 12.20 18.53
CA ASP A 353 -14.68 11.61 19.27
C ASP A 353 -14.32 10.14 18.93
N ALA A 354 -14.92 9.49 17.91
CA ALA A 354 -14.51 8.14 17.54
C ALA A 354 -13.05 8.12 17.03
N LYS A 355 -12.13 7.58 17.83
CA LYS A 355 -10.72 7.38 17.46
C LYS A 355 -10.63 6.40 16.28
N ASN A 356 -9.70 6.64 15.36
CA ASN A 356 -9.35 5.64 14.34
C ASN A 356 -8.69 4.47 15.07
N LYS A 357 -9.20 3.27 14.87
CA LYS A 357 -8.68 2.04 15.48
C LYS A 357 -8.16 1.12 14.39
N GLU A 358 -6.99 0.55 14.64
CA GLU A 358 -6.41 -0.51 13.84
C GLU A 358 -6.49 -1.81 14.62
N TYR A 359 -6.83 -2.89 13.93
CA TYR A 359 -6.96 -4.23 14.50
C TYR A 359 -5.98 -5.18 13.82
N LEU A 360 -5.38 -6.07 14.60
CA LEU A 360 -4.70 -7.27 14.11
C LEU A 360 -5.43 -8.48 14.67
N PHE A 361 -6.07 -9.27 13.81
CA PHE A 361 -6.67 -10.55 14.18
C PHE A 361 -5.69 -11.66 13.85
N LEU A 362 -5.20 -12.36 14.87
CA LEU A 362 -4.43 -13.58 14.72
C LEU A 362 -5.38 -14.78 14.75
N MET A 363 -5.25 -15.66 13.77
CA MET A 363 -6.03 -16.88 13.64
C MET A 363 -5.06 -18.06 13.51
N GLN A 364 -5.34 -19.15 14.22
CA GLN A 364 -4.60 -20.40 14.15
C GLN A 364 -5.58 -21.54 13.84
N ARG A 365 -5.24 -22.38 12.85
CA ARG A 365 -6.02 -23.60 12.60
C ARG A 365 -5.93 -24.52 13.82
N ALA A 366 -7.09 -24.93 14.35
CA ALA A 366 -7.12 -25.87 15.46
C ALA A 366 -6.67 -27.25 14.99
N GLU A 367 -5.96 -27.99 15.85
CA GLU A 367 -5.70 -29.41 15.60
C GLU A 367 -7.00 -30.20 15.77
N VAL A 368 -7.12 -31.32 15.05
CA VAL A 368 -8.33 -32.15 15.08
C VAL A 368 -8.60 -32.63 16.51
N GLY A 369 -9.75 -32.25 17.06
CA GLY A 369 -10.18 -32.64 18.41
C GLY A 369 -9.81 -31.67 19.53
N GLU A 370 -9.09 -30.58 19.25
CA GLU A 370 -8.87 -29.53 20.25
C GLU A 370 -10.08 -28.59 20.37
N PRO A 371 -10.49 -28.22 21.60
CA PRO A 371 -11.51 -27.19 21.79
C PRO A 371 -11.03 -25.84 21.26
N ILE A 372 -11.91 -25.13 20.56
CA ILE A 372 -11.68 -23.77 20.09
C ILE A 372 -11.99 -22.82 21.27
N PRO A 373 -10.99 -22.11 21.81
CA PRO A 373 -11.22 -21.18 22.91
C PRO A 373 -11.99 -19.95 22.43
N ASP A 374 -12.66 -19.27 23.36
CA ASP A 374 -13.31 -17.99 23.09
C ASP A 374 -12.28 -16.96 22.59
N LEU A 375 -12.72 -16.09 21.69
CA LEU A 375 -11.88 -15.02 21.15
C LEU A 375 -11.44 -14.05 22.27
N GLU A 376 -10.12 -13.91 22.45
CA GLU A 376 -9.53 -12.92 23.35
C GLU A 376 -9.19 -11.62 22.61
N VAL A 377 -9.63 -10.47 23.13
CA VAL A 377 -9.30 -9.13 22.59
C VAL A 377 -8.43 -8.38 23.59
N LYS A 378 -7.22 -8.01 23.18
CA LYS A 378 -6.26 -7.21 23.98
C LYS A 378 -6.13 -5.81 23.40
N THR A 379 -6.18 -4.78 24.24
CA THR A 379 -5.91 -3.40 23.83
C THR A 379 -4.45 -3.07 24.09
N VAL A 380 -3.75 -2.54 23.09
CA VAL A 380 -2.34 -2.17 23.17
C VAL A 380 -2.17 -0.71 22.76
N ASP A 381 -1.48 0.07 23.61
CA ASP A 381 -1.04 1.41 23.23
C ASP A 381 0.25 1.32 22.41
N ILE A 382 0.15 1.64 21.13
CA ILE A 382 1.28 1.70 20.19
C ILE A 382 2.39 2.66 20.64
N ARG A 383 2.11 3.61 21.54
CA ARG A 383 3.09 4.57 22.07
C ARG A 383 3.96 3.97 23.19
N GLY A 384 3.48 2.93 23.88
CA GLY A 384 4.20 2.28 25.00
C GLY A 384 5.25 1.26 24.55
N LEU A 385 5.17 0.76 23.31
CA LEU A 385 6.07 -0.29 22.80
C LEU A 385 7.44 0.22 22.34
N ALA A 386 7.62 1.53 22.18
CA ALA A 386 8.91 2.11 21.82
C ALA A 386 9.97 2.07 22.95
N GLY A 387 9.60 1.60 24.15
CA GLY A 387 10.44 1.66 25.35
C GLY A 387 10.64 0.38 26.15
N LEU A 388 10.12 -0.79 25.73
CA LEU A 388 10.18 -2.01 26.56
C LEU A 388 11.00 -3.13 25.91
N ARG A 389 12.16 -3.42 26.51
CA ARG A 389 12.81 -4.73 26.44
C ARG A 389 12.05 -5.69 27.39
N GLN A 390 11.10 -6.45 26.84
CA GLN A 390 10.54 -7.74 27.36
C GLN A 390 9.90 -7.76 28.78
N PRO A 391 9.11 -8.80 29.19
CA PRO A 391 9.05 -10.18 28.68
C PRO A 391 7.66 -10.77 28.32
N GLY A 392 7.70 -11.80 27.46
CA GLY A 392 6.84 -12.99 27.47
C GLY A 392 5.34 -12.84 27.17
N LEU A 393 4.97 -12.90 25.88
CA LEU A 393 3.64 -13.41 25.50
C LEU A 393 3.75 -14.94 25.38
N GLY A 394 3.42 -15.65 26.45
CA GLY A 394 3.19 -17.10 26.41
C GLY A 394 1.80 -17.38 25.81
N PHE A 395 1.74 -18.40 24.96
CA PHE A 395 0.52 -19.10 24.60
C PHE A 395 0.28 -20.25 25.56
#